data_AF-A0A314XXP6-F1
#
_entry.id   AF-A0A314XXP6-F1
#
_cell.length_a   1.000
_cell.length_b   1.000
_cell.length_c   1.000
_cell.angle_alpha   90.00
_cell.angle_beta   90.00
_cell.angle_gamma   90.00
#
_symmetry.space_group_name_H-M   'P 1'
#
loop_
_entity.id
_entity.type
_entity.pdbx_description
1 polymer ?
#
loop_
_entity_poly.entity_id
_entity_poly.type
_entity_poly.pdbx_seq_one_letter_code
_entity_poly.pdbx_strand_id
1 'polypeptide(L)' 'MNADRLLEILDDQVPLNEEIIEQLREVADLASKCLRMRGEERPAMKDVTAELERIINTN' A
#
# COMPACT_ATOMS: atom_id res chain seq x y z
N MET A 1 3.93 7.66 -0.41
CA MET A 1 3.01 8.20 -1.44
C MET A 1 2.31 9.44 -0.87
N ASN A 2 1.81 10.38 -1.67
CA ASN A 2 0.98 11.47 -1.09
C ASN A 2 -0.45 10.95 -0.93
N ALA A 3 -0.97 10.96 0.31
CA ALA A 3 -2.31 10.48 0.64
C ALA A 3 -3.41 11.18 -0.16
N ASP A 4 -3.21 12.46 -0.50
CA ASP A 4 -4.21 13.26 -1.21
C ASP A 4 -4.45 12.77 -2.65
N ARG A 5 -3.44 12.13 -3.26
CA ARG A 5 -3.53 11.60 -4.64
C ARG A 5 -3.93 10.13 -4.71
N LEU A 6 -3.97 9.43 -3.58
CA LEU A 6 -4.40 8.03 -3.54
C LEU A 6 -5.87 7.91 -3.96
N LEU A 7 -6.72 8.79 -3.43
CA LEU A 7 -8.16 8.75 -3.70
C LEU A 7 -8.49 9.08 -5.16
N GLU A 8 -7.62 9.84 -5.84
CA GLU A 8 -7.80 10.21 -7.25
C GLU A 8 -7.65 9.03 -8.23
N ILE A 9 -6.99 7.95 -7.81
CA ILE A 9 -6.69 6.79 -8.66
C ILE A 9 -7.54 5.55 -8.34
N LEU A 10 -8.40 5.64 -7.32
CA LEU A 10 -9.28 4.54 -6.94
C LEU A 10 -10.49 4.49 -7.87
N ASP A 11 -10.94 3.27 -8.17
CA ASP A 11 -12.20 3.03 -8.88
C ASP A 11 -13.37 3.48 -7.99
N ASP A 12 -14.43 4.02 -8.60
CA ASP A 12 -15.59 4.54 -7.88
C ASP A 12 -16.36 3.42 -7.13
N GLN A 13 -16.12 2.16 -7.48
CA GLN A 13 -16.66 0.99 -6.80
C GLN A 13 -15.91 0.62 -5.51
N VAL A 14 -14.76 1.23 -5.22
CA VAL A 14 -14.02 0.96 -3.98
C VAL A 14 -14.78 1.59 -2.80
N PRO A 15 -15.27 0.80 -1.83
CA PRO A 15 -15.94 1.35 -0.67
C PRO A 15 -14.93 2.13 0.17
N LEU A 16 -15.21 3.42 0.42
CA LEU A 16 -14.34 4.28 1.21
C LEU A 16 -14.89 4.47 2.62
N ASN A 17 -14.12 4.03 3.60
CA ASN A 17 -14.25 4.43 5.00
C ASN A 17 -12.84 4.70 5.55
N GLU A 18 -12.73 5.26 6.76
CA GLU A 18 -11.43 5.63 7.32
C GLU A 18 -10.47 4.44 7.44
N GLU A 19 -10.97 3.27 7.87
CA GLU A 19 -10.18 2.04 8.01
C GLU A 19 -9.61 1.54 6.67
N ILE A 20 -10.44 1.47 5.63
CA ILE A 20 -10.04 1.08 4.28
C ILE A 20 -9.05 2.10 3.70
N ILE A 21 -9.26 3.39 3.95
CA ILE A 21 -8.34 4.44 3.48
C ILE A 21 -6.95 4.26 4.12
N GLU A 22 -6.87 3.96 5.42
CA GLU A 22 -5.59 3.68 6.09
C GLU A 22 -4.93 2.41 5.53
N GLN A 23 -5.68 1.32 5.35
CA GLN A 23 -5.13 0.10 4.73
C GLN A 23 -4.60 0.37 3.32
N LEU A 24 -5.35 1.11 2.50
CA LEU A 24 -4.92 1.50 1.15
C LEU A 24 -3.66 2.37 1.18
N ARG A 25 -3.51 3.27 2.16
CA ARG A 25 -2.27 4.05 2.35
C ARG A 25 -1.08 3.14 2.60
N GLU A 26 -1.22 2.15 3.48
CA GLU A 26 -0.15 1.20 3.78
C GLU A 26 0.25 0.37 2.55
N VAL A 27 -0.74 -0.16 1.81
CA VAL A 27 -0.49 -0.90 0.56
C VAL A 27 0.23 -0.02 -0.46
N ALA A 28 -0.21 1.23 -0.61
CA ALA A 28 0.34 2.13 -1.61
C ALA A 28 1.77 2.59 -1.26
N ASP A 29 2.08 2.72 0.03
CA ASP A 29 3.44 2.95 0.51
C ASP A 29 4.34 1.73 0.29
N LEU A 30 3.84 0.51 0.52
CA LEU A 30 4.55 -0.71 0.18
C LEU A 30 4.84 -0.81 -1.32
N ALA A 31 3.83 -0.57 -2.17
CA ALA A 31 3.98 -0.54 -3.61
C ALA A 31 5.01 0.52 -4.06
N SER A 32 4.98 1.71 -3.44
CA SER A 32 5.97 2.77 -3.70
C SER A 32 7.40 2.32 -3.39
N LYS A 33 7.62 1.54 -2.32
CA LYS A 33 8.94 0.97 -1.97
C LYS A 33 9.39 -0.07 -3.01
N CYS A 34 8.48 -0.91 -3.49
CA CYS A 34 8.76 -1.91 -4.55
C CYS A 34 9.19 -1.27 -5.88
N LEU A 35 8.77 -0.04 -6.14
CA LEU A 35 9.06 0.69 -7.39
C LEU A 35 10.26 1.65 -7.28
N ARG A 36 11.07 1.56 -6.22
CA ARG A 36 12.29 2.39 -6.12
C ARG A 36 13.23 2.14 -7.30
N MET A 37 13.85 3.23 -7.77
CA MET A 37 14.72 3.23 -8.95
C MET A 37 15.87 2.23 -8.79
N ARG A 38 16.49 2.24 -7.61
CA ARG A 38 17.59 1.36 -7.23
C ARG A 38 17.04 0.03 -6.70
N GLY A 39 17.51 -1.07 -7.28
CA GLY A 39 17.03 -2.41 -6.95
C GLY A 39 17.34 -2.80 -5.51
N GLU A 40 18.47 -2.36 -4.99
CA GLU A 40 18.95 -2.56 -3.63
C GLU A 40 18.10 -1.83 -2.57
N GLU A 41 17.32 -0.82 -2.96
CA GLU A 41 16.41 -0.12 -2.05
C GLU A 41 15.02 -0.75 -2.00
N ARG A 42 14.73 -1.71 -2.90
CA ARG A 42 13.46 -2.43 -2.95
C ARG A 42 13.43 -3.50 -1.85
N PRO A 43 12.27 -3.73 -1.22
CA PRO A 43 12.13 -4.82 -0.25
C PRO A 43 12.30 -6.18 -0.93
N ALA A 44 12.76 -7.19 -0.17
CA ALA A 44 12.73 -8.55 -0.65
C ALA A 44 11.28 -9.06 -0.69
N MET A 45 10.97 -10.00 -1.58
CA MET A 45 9.58 -10.47 -1.73
C MET A 45 9.02 -11.09 -0.44
N LYS A 46 9.86 -11.73 0.38
CA LYS A 46 9.47 -12.21 1.71
C LYS A 46 8.99 -11.09 2.65
N ASP A 47 9.59 -9.91 2.56
CA ASP A 47 9.25 -8.76 3.40
C ASP A 47 7.95 -8.12 2.87
N VAL A 48 7.76 -8.12 1.54
CA VAL A 48 6.51 -7.70 0.91
C VAL A 48 5.36 -8.62 1.32
N THR A 49 5.56 -9.94 1.33
CA THR A 49 4.55 -10.91 1.80
C THR A 49 4.20 -10.66 3.26
N ALA A 50 5.20 -10.55 4.14
CA ALA A 50 4.97 -10.31 5.56
C ALA A 50 4.20 -9.00 5.83
N GLU A 51 4.51 -7.93 5.08
CA GLU A 51 3.83 -6.66 5.22
C GLU A 51 2.40 -6.71 4.70
N LEU A 52 2.14 -7.39 3.58
CA LEU A 52 0.78 -7.60 3.08
C LEU A 52 -0.05 -8.45 4.05
N GLU A 53 0.53 -9.49 4.63
CA GLU A 53 -0.13 -10.29 5.67
C GLU A 53 -0.47 -9.43 6.89
N ARG A 54 0.44 -8.55 7.33
CA ARG A 54 0.15 -7.60 8.42
C ARG A 54 -1.03 -6.70 8.06
N ILE A 55 -1.02 -6.09 6.88
CA ILE A 55 -2.07 -5.16 6.44
C ILE A 55 -3.43 -5.85 6.37
N ILE A 56 -3.49 -7.06 5.80
CA ILE A 56 -4.75 -7.81 5.60
C ILE A 56 -5.27 -8.43 6.91
N ASN A 57 -4.38 -8.84 7.82
CA ASN A 57 -4.76 -9.57 9.04
C ASN A 57 -4.95 -8.69 10.28
N THR A 58 -4.75 -7.38 10.19
CA THR A 58 -5.08 -6.48 11.30
C THR A 58 -6.60 -6.23 11.28
N ASN A 59 -7.33 -6.95 12.14
CA ASN A 59 -8.72 -6.64 12.58
C ASN A 59 -8.70 -6.20 14.04
#